data_AF-A0A1Q7R250-F1
#
_entry.id   AF-A0A1Q7R250-F1
#
_cell.length_a   1.000
_cell.length_b   1.000
_cell.length_c   1.000
_cell.angle_alpha   90.00
_cell.angle_beta   90.00
_cell.angle_gamma   90.00
#
_symmetry.space_group_name_H-M   'P 1'
#
loop_
_entity.id
_entity.type
_entity.pdbx_description
1 polymer ?
#
loop_
_entity_poly.entity_id
_entity_poly.type
_entity_poly.pdbx_seq_one_letter_code
_entity_poly.pdbx_strand_id
1 'polypeptide(L)'
;MIAVQAVELYASAAEGDGRAALGVVIRDSDGQTLRVVGRIARPAPPVVVAYRAVLHGVWTAKRLGARRIRVFTEHPEVVAQLTGDAEVSADLIGLYLQTKAMLNAYRWSSVELITREQNAAAIQAAAEALVRGHAAAVSEEDELDFLPLWLSAERVAEPAGHH
;
A
#
# COMPACT_ATOMS: atom_id res chain seq x y z
N MET A 1 -10.16 23.23 8.08
CA MET A 1 -9.05 22.26 7.90
C MET A 1 -8.02 22.89 6.98
N ILE A 2 -6.76 22.98 7.42
CA ILE A 2 -5.66 23.36 6.54
C ILE A 2 -5.40 22.16 5.63
N ALA A 3 -5.59 22.34 4.32
CA ALA A 3 -5.33 21.29 3.35
C ALA A 3 -3.82 21.05 3.26
N VAL A 4 -3.37 19.82 3.52
CA VAL A 4 -1.97 19.44 3.34
C VAL A 4 -1.68 19.41 1.84
N GLN A 5 -0.72 20.22 1.36
CA GLN A 5 -0.45 20.30 -0.07
C GLN A 5 0.44 19.18 -0.59
N ALA A 6 1.45 18.79 0.19
CA ALA A 6 2.45 17.79 -0.17
C ALA A 6 2.71 16.84 1.00
N VAL A 7 2.90 15.57 0.69
CA VAL A 7 3.25 14.54 1.68
C VAL A 7 4.34 13.61 1.18
N GLU A 8 5.05 13.03 2.12
CA GLU A 8 5.95 11.90 1.93
C GLU A 8 5.27 10.64 2.48
N LEU A 9 5.17 9.62 1.65
CA LEU A 9 4.61 8.31 1.95
C LEU A 9 5.75 7.29 2.00
N TYR A 10 5.84 6.56 3.10
CA TYR A 10 6.77 5.45 3.30
C TYR A 10 5.95 4.16 3.39
N ALA A 11 6.25 3.19 2.54
CA ALA A 11 5.51 1.93 2.47
C ALA A 11 6.46 0.74 2.57
N SER A 12 6.07 -0.27 3.34
CA SER A 12 6.83 -1.51 3.56
C SER A 12 5.89 -2.69 3.76
N ALA A 13 6.42 -3.90 3.60
CA ALA A 13 5.76 -5.16 3.88
C ALA A 13 6.57 -5.99 4.90
N ALA A 14 5.86 -6.77 5.70
CA ALA A 14 6.44 -7.76 6.60
C ALA A 14 5.75 -9.12 6.43
N GLU A 15 6.50 -10.19 6.69
CA GLU A 15 6.03 -11.57 6.67
C GLU A 15 6.52 -12.28 7.95
N GLY A 16 5.68 -13.14 8.53
CA GLY A 16 6.03 -13.96 9.68
C GLY A 16 4.89 -14.90 10.08
N ASP A 17 5.23 -16.13 10.49
CA ASP A 17 4.29 -17.17 10.93
C ASP A 17 3.14 -17.44 9.94
N GLY A 18 3.44 -17.48 8.64
CA GLY A 18 2.44 -17.68 7.58
C GLY A 18 1.46 -16.51 7.37
N ARG A 19 1.75 -15.35 7.98
CA ARG A 19 0.97 -14.12 7.85
C ARG A 19 1.80 -13.05 7.15
N ALA A 20 1.09 -12.12 6.52
CA ALA A 20 1.67 -10.93 5.93
C ALA A 20 1.08 -9.68 6.58
N ALA A 21 1.83 -8.59 6.54
CA ALA A 21 1.38 -7.28 6.98
C ALA A 21 1.95 -6.18 6.10
N LEU A 22 1.21 -5.08 6.00
CA LEU A 22 1.66 -3.84 5.39
C LEU A 22 1.90 -2.78 6.45
N GLY A 23 2.87 -1.91 6.19
CA GLY A 23 3.22 -0.75 6.99
C GLY A 23 3.26 0.49 6.14
N VAL A 24 2.64 1.57 6.63
CA VAL A 24 2.54 2.85 5.95
C VAL A 24 2.80 3.98 6.96
N VAL A 25 3.65 4.93 6.59
CA VAL A 25 3.86 6.18 7.33
C VAL A 25 3.68 7.34 6.37
N ILE A 26 2.90 8.35 6.75
CA ILE A 26 2.67 9.56 5.96
C ILE A 26 3.15 10.76 6.77
N ARG A 27 4.02 11.58 6.16
CA ARG A 27 4.54 12.81 6.74
C ARG A 27 4.19 14.02 5.87
N ASP A 28 4.04 15.19 6.48
CA ASP A 28 3.97 16.46 5.75
C ASP A 28 5.36 16.97 5.33
N SER A 29 5.40 18.14 4.70
CA SER A 29 6.63 18.79 4.24
C SER A 29 7.57 19.21 5.37
N ASP A 30 7.08 19.36 6.59
CA ASP A 30 7.87 19.73 7.77
C ASP A 30 8.38 18.48 8.51
N GLY A 31 8.10 17.29 7.97
CA GLY A 31 8.49 16.02 8.55
C GLY A 31 7.57 15.54 9.67
N GLN A 32 6.46 16.25 9.96
CA GLN A 32 5.51 15.81 10.97
C GLN A 32 4.72 14.60 10.47
N THR A 33 4.61 13.58 11.33
CA THR A 33 3.87 12.37 10.99
C THR A 33 2.37 12.61 11.10
N LEU A 34 1.69 12.55 9.96
CA LEU A 34 0.24 12.73 9.84
C LEU A 34 -0.51 11.42 10.09
N ARG A 35 0.09 10.29 9.72
CA ARG A 35 -0.51 8.97 9.85
C ARG A 35 0.55 7.87 9.94
N VAL A 36 0.28 6.87 10.77
CA VAL A 36 0.95 5.57 10.78
C VAL A 36 -0.12 4.50 10.67
N VAL A 37 0.08 3.53 9.77
CA VAL A 37 -0.80 2.37 9.58
C VAL A 37 0.05 1.12 9.59
N GLY A 38 -0.34 0.15 10.41
CA GLY A 38 0.16 -1.21 10.36
C GLY A 38 -1.03 -2.17 10.34
N ARG A 39 -1.13 -3.01 9.31
CA ARG A 39 -2.30 -3.87 9.10
C ARG A 39 -1.91 -5.27 8.62
N ILE A 40 -2.58 -6.29 9.14
CA ILE A 40 -2.50 -7.64 8.57
C ILE A 40 -3.05 -7.60 7.13
N ALA A 41 -2.33 -8.24 6.23
CA ALA A 41 -2.71 -8.44 4.85
C ALA A 41 -3.01 -9.92 4.60
N ARG A 42 -3.87 -10.19 3.61
CA ARG A 42 -4.02 -11.57 3.10
C ARG A 42 -2.65 -12.12 2.68
N PRO A 43 -2.30 -13.36 3.06
CA PRO A 43 -1.03 -13.97 2.66
C PRO A 43 -0.82 -13.87 1.14
N ALA A 44 0.34 -13.36 0.75
CA ALA A 44 0.73 -13.16 -0.64
C ALA A 44 2.26 -12.97 -0.70
N PRO A 45 2.88 -13.10 -1.88
CA PRO A 45 4.30 -12.78 -2.06
C PRO A 45 4.64 -11.36 -1.57
N PRO A 46 5.85 -11.12 -1.03
CA PRO A 46 6.22 -9.83 -0.46
C PRO A 46 5.99 -8.63 -1.38
N VAL A 47 6.26 -8.78 -2.68
CA VAL A 47 6.01 -7.73 -3.69
C VAL A 47 4.53 -7.34 -3.78
N VAL A 48 3.61 -8.31 -3.70
CA VAL A 48 2.16 -8.07 -3.70
C VAL A 48 1.75 -7.28 -2.46
N VAL A 49 2.31 -7.63 -1.29
CA VAL A 49 2.02 -6.94 -0.03
C VAL A 49 2.58 -5.52 -0.03
N ALA A 50 3.77 -5.32 -0.59
CA ALA A 50 4.38 -4.00 -0.77
C ALA A 50 3.55 -3.11 -1.73
N TYR A 51 3.02 -3.66 -2.83
CA TYR A 51 2.06 -2.96 -3.68
C TYR A 51 0.81 -2.53 -2.92
N ARG A 52 0.24 -3.43 -2.12
CA ARG A 52 -0.92 -3.12 -1.27
C ARG A 52 -0.60 -2.02 -0.26
N ALA A 53 0.61 -2.01 0.31
CA ALA A 53 1.08 -0.95 1.20
C ALA A 53 1.12 0.41 0.48
N VAL A 54 1.71 0.45 -0.72
CA VAL A 54 1.76 1.66 -1.56
C VAL A 54 0.34 2.13 -1.88
N LEU A 55 -0.52 1.26 -2.42
CA LEU A 55 -1.89 1.60 -2.79
C LEU A 55 -2.70 2.15 -1.59
N HIS A 56 -2.59 1.49 -0.43
CA HIS A 56 -3.24 1.94 0.81
C HIS A 56 -2.74 3.32 1.23
N GLY A 57 -1.43 3.54 1.20
CA GLY A 57 -0.83 4.82 1.58
C GLY A 57 -1.20 5.95 0.63
N VAL A 58 -1.18 5.70 -0.68
CA VAL A 58 -1.55 6.68 -1.69
C VAL A 58 -3.03 7.06 -1.58
N TRP A 59 -3.92 6.11 -1.31
CA TRP A 59 -5.33 6.39 -1.06
C TRP A 59 -5.54 7.19 0.24
N THR A 60 -4.84 6.80 1.31
CA THR A 60 -4.91 7.49 2.61
C THR A 60 -4.43 8.93 2.50
N ALA A 61 -3.32 9.17 1.80
CA ALA A 61 -2.81 10.51 1.52
C ALA A 61 -3.82 11.38 0.75
N LYS A 62 -4.59 10.81 -0.18
CA LYS A 62 -5.66 11.54 -0.88
C LYS A 62 -6.74 12.02 0.07
N ARG A 63 -7.17 11.16 1.00
CA ARG A 63 -8.17 11.51 2.03
C ARG A 63 -7.68 12.61 2.99
N LEU A 64 -6.37 12.74 3.18
CA LEU A 64 -5.76 13.85 3.93
C LEU A 64 -5.73 15.18 3.13
N GLY A 65 -6.19 15.18 1.88
CA GLY A 65 -6.23 16.36 1.02
C GLY A 65 -4.94 16.60 0.24
N ALA A 66 -3.98 15.67 0.26
CA ALA A 66 -2.70 15.80 -0.42
C ALA A 66 -2.86 15.97 -1.94
N ARG A 67 -2.19 16.99 -2.49
CA ARG A 67 -2.17 17.26 -3.94
C ARG A 67 -0.88 16.81 -4.60
N ARG A 68 0.20 16.70 -3.84
CA ARG A 68 1.51 16.18 -4.27
C ARG A 68 1.94 15.06 -3.34
N ILE A 69 2.59 14.03 -3.86
CA ILE A 69 3.05 12.88 -3.07
C ILE A 69 4.43 12.41 -3.53
N ARG A 70 5.31 12.11 -2.58
CA ARG A 70 6.53 11.32 -2.82
C ARG A 70 6.34 9.98 -2.15
N VAL A 71 6.47 8.90 -2.89
CA VAL A 71 6.36 7.54 -2.36
C VAL A 71 7.75 6.95 -2.23
N PHE A 72 8.03 6.39 -1.07
CA PHE A 72 9.28 5.73 -0.75
C PHE A 72 9.02 4.28 -0.33
N THR A 73 9.84 3.37 -0.82
CA THR A 73 9.84 1.98 -0.40
C THR A 73 11.24 1.36 -0.57
N GLU A 74 11.53 0.32 0.19
CA GLU A 74 12.75 -0.49 0.10
C GLU A 74 12.63 -1.61 -0.95
N HIS A 75 11.48 -1.75 -1.62
CA HIS A 75 11.20 -2.81 -2.57
C HIS A 75 11.56 -2.39 -4.01
N PRO A 76 12.73 -2.79 -4.55
CA PRO A 76 13.21 -2.34 -5.86
C PRO A 76 12.29 -2.74 -7.01
N GLU A 77 11.67 -3.92 -6.94
CA GLU A 77 10.73 -4.41 -7.96
C GLU A 77 9.49 -3.51 -8.08
N VAL A 78 8.90 -3.11 -6.95
CA VAL A 78 7.74 -2.21 -6.92
C VAL A 78 8.09 -0.85 -7.52
N VAL A 79 9.28 -0.31 -7.17
CA VAL A 79 9.76 0.95 -7.74
C VAL A 79 9.92 0.83 -9.25
N ALA A 80 10.70 -0.15 -9.72
CA ALA A 80 11.01 -0.33 -11.13
C ALA A 80 9.74 -0.51 -11.98
N GLN A 81 8.76 -1.27 -11.51
CA GLN A 81 7.49 -1.45 -12.22
C GLN A 81 6.67 -0.15 -12.25
N LEU A 82 6.54 0.57 -11.12
CA LEU A 82 5.76 1.81 -11.06
C LEU A 82 6.40 2.97 -11.84
N THR A 83 7.73 2.99 -11.97
CA THR A 83 8.48 3.94 -12.80
C THR A 83 8.51 3.54 -14.28
N GLY A 84 8.19 2.29 -14.60
CA GLY A 84 8.16 1.77 -15.97
C GLY A 84 9.48 1.17 -16.45
N ASP A 85 10.42 0.93 -15.53
CA ASP A 85 11.74 0.35 -15.78
C ASP A 85 11.73 -1.19 -15.76
N ALA A 86 10.61 -1.82 -15.37
CA ALA A 86 10.44 -3.26 -15.35
C ALA A 86 9.04 -3.68 -15.84
N GLU A 87 8.96 -4.89 -16.42
CA GLU A 87 7.70 -5.51 -16.81
C GLU A 87 6.87 -5.91 -15.58
N VAL A 88 5.55 -5.89 -15.74
CA VAL A 88 4.58 -6.25 -14.70
C VAL A 88 3.98 -7.60 -15.06
N SER A 89 4.10 -8.56 -14.15
CA SER A 89 3.51 -9.89 -14.33
C SER A 89 1.98 -9.84 -14.32
N ALA A 90 1.35 -10.82 -14.97
CA ALA A 90 -0.11 -10.85 -15.14
C ALA A 90 -0.88 -10.87 -13.81
N ASP A 91 -0.31 -11.48 -12.77
CA ASP A 91 -0.88 -11.51 -11.41
C ASP A 91 -0.80 -10.15 -10.69
N LEU A 92 0.14 -9.28 -11.07
CA LEU A 92 0.30 -7.94 -10.49
C LEU A 92 -0.42 -6.85 -11.28
N ILE A 93 -0.87 -7.12 -12.51
CA ILE A 93 -1.38 -6.09 -13.42
C ILE A 93 -2.54 -5.28 -12.83
N GLY A 94 -3.42 -5.93 -12.07
CA GLY A 94 -4.54 -5.27 -11.40
C GLY A 94 -4.08 -4.25 -10.36
N LEU A 95 -3.17 -4.65 -9.46
CA LEU A 95 -2.60 -3.77 -8.44
C LEU A 95 -1.78 -2.63 -9.07
N TYR A 96 -1.02 -2.94 -10.10
CA TYR A 96 -0.24 -1.98 -10.86
C TYR A 96 -1.14 -0.88 -11.46
N LEU A 97 -2.18 -1.25 -12.22
CA LEU A 97 -3.07 -0.30 -12.88
C LEU A 97 -3.80 0.58 -11.87
N GLN A 98 -4.29 0.01 -10.78
CA GLN A 98 -4.93 0.76 -9.70
C GLN A 98 -3.98 1.76 -9.04
N THR A 99 -2.76 1.31 -8.73
CA THR A 99 -1.75 2.16 -8.10
C THR A 99 -1.33 3.30 -9.03
N LYS A 100 -1.11 3.01 -10.32
CA LYS A 100 -0.80 4.03 -11.34
C LYS A 100 -1.94 5.03 -11.51
N ALA A 101 -3.19 4.56 -11.58
CA ALA A 101 -4.35 5.45 -11.67
C ALA A 101 -4.43 6.40 -10.48
N MET A 102 -4.21 5.89 -9.26
CA MET A 102 -4.24 6.72 -8.05
C MET A 102 -3.07 7.71 -7.99
N LEU A 103 -1.85 7.29 -8.36
CA LEU A 103 -0.69 8.17 -8.45
C LEU A 103 -0.94 9.30 -9.48
N ASN A 104 -1.48 8.96 -10.65
CA ASN A 104 -1.83 9.92 -11.69
C ASN A 104 -2.94 10.91 -11.28
N ALA A 105 -3.74 10.58 -10.26
CA ALA A 105 -4.75 11.50 -9.72
C ALA A 105 -4.12 12.62 -8.85
N TYR A 106 -2.83 12.54 -8.51
CA TYR A 106 -2.11 13.65 -7.89
C TYR A 106 -1.68 14.68 -8.93
N ARG A 107 -1.58 15.95 -8.50
CA ARG A 107 -0.99 17.01 -9.34
C ARG A 107 0.47 16.70 -9.66
N TRP A 108 1.14 15.97 -8.78
CA TRP A 108 2.48 15.44 -8.98
C TRP A 108 2.71 14.25 -8.05
N SER A 109 3.35 13.20 -8.57
CA SER A 109 3.73 12.01 -7.81
C SER A 109 5.12 11.51 -8.20
N SER A 110 5.92 11.04 -7.25
CA SER A 110 7.13 10.24 -7.51
C SER A 110 7.09 8.93 -6.72
N VAL A 111 7.85 7.94 -7.20
CA VAL A 111 8.12 6.69 -6.48
C VAL A 111 9.64 6.50 -6.49
N GLU A 112 10.24 6.38 -5.32
CA GLU A 112 11.70 6.40 -5.12
C GLU A 112 12.12 5.22 -4.23
N LEU A 113 13.21 4.56 -4.62
CA LEU A 113 13.84 3.51 -3.81
C LEU A 113 14.64 4.14 -2.66
N ILE A 114 14.44 3.63 -1.45
CA ILE A 114 15.19 4.03 -0.25
C ILE A 114 15.78 2.81 0.45
N THR A 115 16.74 3.03 1.36
CA THR A 115 17.29 1.93 2.16
C THR A 115 16.32 1.51 3.27
N ARG A 116 16.54 0.31 3.82
CA ARG A 116 15.75 -0.19 4.96
C ARG A 116 15.88 0.68 6.20
N GLU A 117 17.06 1.24 6.44
CA GLU A 117 17.33 2.14 7.57
C GLU A 117 16.51 3.43 7.43
N GLN A 118 16.40 3.96 6.21
CA GLN A 118 15.54 5.10 5.92
C GLN A 118 14.06 4.75 6.05
N ASN A 119 13.68 3.51 5.72
CA ASN A 119 12.30 3.03 5.80
C ASN A 119 11.89 2.40 7.15
N ALA A 120 12.73 2.54 8.19
CA ALA A 120 12.57 1.82 9.45
C ALA A 120 11.20 2.01 10.11
N ALA A 121 10.60 3.20 10.00
CA ALA A 121 9.30 3.48 10.59
C ALA A 121 8.15 2.69 9.94
N ALA A 122 8.16 2.53 8.61
CA ALA A 122 7.14 1.75 7.91
C ALA A 122 7.36 0.25 8.13
N ILE A 123 8.61 -0.21 8.14
CA ILE A 123 8.99 -1.59 8.49
C ILE A 123 8.48 -1.93 9.90
N GLN A 124 8.73 -1.05 10.86
CA GLN A 124 8.27 -1.21 12.23
C GLN A 124 6.74 -1.28 12.31
N ALA A 125 6.02 -0.40 11.61
CA ALA A 125 4.57 -0.43 11.58
C ALA A 125 4.02 -1.77 11.03
N ALA A 126 4.64 -2.34 10.00
CA ALA A 126 4.28 -3.65 9.46
C ALA A 126 4.57 -4.79 10.47
N ALA A 127 5.75 -4.78 11.09
CA ALA A 127 6.17 -5.78 12.07
C ALA A 127 5.24 -5.78 13.31
N GLU A 128 4.90 -4.61 13.83
CA GLU A 128 3.97 -4.50 14.95
C GLU A 128 2.58 -5.01 14.61
N ALA A 129 2.14 -4.88 13.36
CA ALA A 129 0.86 -5.43 12.93
C ALA A 129 0.84 -6.96 12.98
N LEU A 130 1.95 -7.64 12.63
CA LEU A 130 2.08 -9.09 12.80
C LEU A 130 1.99 -9.52 14.27
N VAL A 131 2.64 -8.75 15.16
CA VAL A 131 2.60 -8.99 16.61
C VAL A 131 1.19 -8.75 17.16
N ARG A 132 0.55 -7.62 16.83
CA ARG A 132 -0.82 -7.33 17.26
C ARG A 132 -1.83 -8.33 16.71
N GLY A 133 -1.72 -8.70 15.44
CA GLY A 133 -2.57 -9.71 14.81
C GLY A 133 -2.32 -11.13 15.33
N HIS A 134 -1.22 -11.36 16.08
CA HIS A 134 -1.04 -12.60 16.84
C HIS A 134 -1.87 -12.57 18.13
N ALA A 135 -2.01 -11.37 18.73
CA ALA A 135 -2.76 -11.16 19.97
C ALA A 135 -4.27 -10.93 19.76
N ALA A 136 -4.70 -10.48 18.58
CA ALA A 136 -6.09 -10.15 18.25
C ALA A 136 -6.66 -11.16 17.24
N ALA A 137 -7.29 -12.22 17.72
CA ALA A 137 -8.15 -13.06 16.90
C ALA A 137 -9.53 -12.37 16.73
N VAL A 138 -9.80 -11.92 15.50
CA VAL A 138 -11.08 -11.60 14.84
C VAL A 138 -11.92 -10.40 15.33
N SER A 139 -11.99 -9.36 14.48
CA SER A 139 -13.09 -8.41 14.17
C SER A 139 -12.43 -7.16 13.54
N GLU A 140 -12.90 -6.46 12.51
CA GLU A 140 -14.08 -6.47 11.65
C GLU A 140 -13.62 -5.81 10.33
N GLU A 141 -13.99 -6.40 9.19
CA GLU A 141 -14.18 -5.76 7.86
C GLU A 141 -13.18 -4.67 7.38
N ASP A 142 -12.13 -5.14 6.71
CA ASP A 142 -11.69 -4.74 5.36
C ASP A 142 -12.22 -3.44 4.72
N GLU A 143 -11.87 -2.29 5.30
CA GLU A 143 -11.88 -0.99 4.58
C GLU A 143 -10.99 -0.96 3.32
N LEU A 144 -10.11 -1.96 3.11
CA LEU A 144 -9.36 -2.11 1.86
C LEU A 144 -10.16 -2.84 0.78
N ASP A 145 -11.14 -3.68 1.15
CA ASP A 145 -12.04 -4.41 0.23
C ASP A 145 -13.15 -3.48 -0.35
N PHE A 146 -13.17 -2.20 0.06
CA PHE A 146 -14.08 -1.15 -0.44
C PHE A 146 -13.40 -0.08 -1.30
N LEU A 147 -12.31 -0.42 -2.00
CA LEU A 147 -11.84 0.42 -3.10
C LEU A 147 -12.86 0.35 -4.25
N PRO A 148 -13.30 1.48 -4.84
CA PRO A 148 -14.48 1.59 -5.73
C PRO A 148 -14.39 0.85 -7.08
N LEU A 149 -13.40 -0.02 -7.28
CA LEU A 149 -13.27 -0.89 -8.47
C LEU A 149 -13.53 -2.37 -8.17
N TRP A 150 -13.80 -2.76 -6.91
CA TRP A 150 -13.76 -4.17 -6.51
C TRP A 150 -14.95 -5.02 -6.99
N LEU A 151 -16.16 -4.47 -7.13
CA LEU A 151 -17.36 -5.30 -7.36
C LEU A 151 -17.44 -6.06 -8.70
N SER A 152 -16.61 -5.73 -9.69
CA SER A 152 -16.76 -6.27 -11.06
C SER A 152 -15.73 -7.34 -11.44
N ALA A 153 -14.61 -7.45 -10.72
CA ALA A 153 -13.53 -8.36 -11.12
C ALA A 153 -13.64 -9.75 -10.47
N GLU A 154 -14.16 -9.84 -9.25
CA GLU A 154 -14.27 -11.14 -8.55
C GLU A 154 -15.45 -12.00 -9.03
N ARG A 155 -16.52 -11.40 -9.58
CA ARG A 155 -17.63 -12.18 -10.18
C ARG A 155 -17.28 -12.86 -11.51
N VAL A 156 -16.19 -12.45 -12.17
CA VAL A 156 -15.78 -13.03 -13.46
C VAL A 156 -14.92 -14.28 -13.27
N ALA A 157 -14.39 -14.51 -12.06
CA ALA A 157 -13.53 -15.64 -11.75
C ALA A 157 -14.25 -16.79 -11.00
N GLU A 158 -15.52 -16.64 -10.61
CA GLU A 158 -16.32 -17.79 -10.21
C GLU A 158 -16.72 -18.59 -11.46
N PRO A 159 -16.31 -19.87 -11.60
CA PRO A 159 -16.92 -20.72 -12.60
C PRO A 159 -18.39 -20.85 -12.20
N ALA A 160 -19.28 -20.48 -13.12
CA ALA A 160 -20.72 -20.69 -12.97
C ALA A 160 -20.96 -22.14 -12.51
N GLY A 161 -21.33 -22.29 -11.24
CA GLY A 161 -21.78 -23.55 -10.68
C GLY A 161 -22.91 -24.06 -11.56
N HIS A 162 -22.69 -25.21 -12.19
CA HIS A 162 -23.73 -25.94 -12.88
C HIS A 162 -24.75 -26.44 -11.86
N HIS A 163 -26.02 -26.36 -12.26
CA HIS A 163 -27.23 -26.78 -11.57
C HIS A 163 -27.15 -28.15 -10.89
#